data_AF-A0A935YWQ6-F1
#
_entry.id   AF-A0A935YWQ6-F1
#
_cell.length_a   1.000
_cell.length_b   1.000
_cell.length_c   1.000
_cell.angle_alpha   90.00
_cell.angle_beta   90.00
_cell.angle_gamma   90.00
#
_symmetry.space_group_name_H-M   'P 1'
#
loop_
_entity.id
_entity.type
_entity.pdbx_description
1 polymer ?
#
loop_
_entity_poly.entity_id
_entity_poly.type
_entity_poly.pdbx_seq_one_letter_code
_entity_poly.pdbx_strand_id
1 'polypeptide(L)'
;MSSYDCVAPISWDVLHQRILPSWCAVLEGNIDCIDFCEEFIPNYREEFLDPERYSWKKLPKGYLKNIDWKMGSILNANQIRNSDSHLELEKLGIADFGTYLIQYACKSTACAIRGDKQKTDVYFAESFYGYWDETDFQVAGTKSYYEFLKTVFHVEWNPDKHVLIHKAKENVPLELIQLLGNLFLGLRSFPGVRVIEGNWQWPSYDDNLIQGYLTPKEVKDLLPFLEFVTNSSELDDETFPMFVDRAHKASIIGLGLITFHAGL
;
A
#
# COMPACT_ATOMS: atom_id res chain seq x y z
N MET A 1 -17.14 -12.61 1.18
CA MET A 1 -17.21 -11.21 1.65
C MET A 1 -16.03 -10.54 1.00
N SER A 2 -16.22 -9.70 -0.01
CA SER A 2 -15.11 -9.11 -0.76
C SER A 2 -14.55 -7.94 0.04
N SER A 3 -13.35 -8.09 0.60
CA SER A 3 -12.59 -6.98 1.17
C SER A 3 -12.11 -6.09 0.01
N TYR A 4 -12.44 -4.80 0.06
CA TYR A 4 -11.99 -3.79 -0.90
C TYR A 4 -11.31 -2.67 -0.10
N ASP A 5 -10.00 -2.54 -0.18
CA ASP A 5 -9.32 -1.40 0.44
C ASP A 5 -8.29 -0.85 -0.53
N CYS A 6 -8.24 0.47 -0.74
CA CYS A 6 -7.27 1.05 -1.68
C CYS A 6 -6.51 2.32 -1.28
N VAL A 7 -6.88 3.10 -0.26
CA VAL A 7 -5.90 3.98 0.44
C VAL A 7 -6.23 4.07 1.92
N ALA A 8 -5.27 3.69 2.77
CA ALA A 8 -5.40 3.68 4.22
C ALA A 8 -4.48 4.72 4.89
N PRO A 9 -4.97 5.42 5.93
CA PRO A 9 -4.17 6.36 6.71
C PRO A 9 -3.40 5.64 7.82
N ILE A 10 -2.08 5.74 7.80
CA ILE A 10 -1.19 4.92 8.62
C ILE A 10 -0.37 5.79 9.58
N SER A 11 -0.32 5.39 10.84
CA SER A 11 0.62 5.91 11.83
C SER A 11 2.04 5.59 11.41
N TRP A 12 2.75 6.61 10.97
CA TRP A 12 4.11 6.47 10.45
C TRP A 12 5.10 5.99 11.51
N ASP A 13 4.93 6.46 12.75
CA ASP A 13 5.78 6.04 13.87
C ASP A 13 5.60 4.56 14.18
N VAL A 14 4.35 4.06 14.20
CA VAL A 14 4.10 2.63 14.43
C VAL A 14 4.68 1.79 13.29
N LEU A 15 4.47 2.20 12.04
CA LEU A 15 5.02 1.50 10.87
C LEU A 15 6.55 1.44 10.89
N HIS A 16 7.21 2.59 11.03
CA HIS A 16 8.66 2.70 10.87
C HIS A 16 9.47 2.38 12.12
N GLN A 17 8.89 2.53 13.31
CA GLN A 17 9.60 2.26 14.57
C GLN A 17 9.28 0.88 15.16
N ARG A 18 8.20 0.21 14.68
CA ARG A 18 7.79 -1.10 15.22
C ARG A 18 7.61 -2.15 14.12
N ILE A 19 6.64 -1.98 13.23
CA ILE A 19 6.26 -3.03 12.27
C ILE A 19 7.41 -3.36 11.31
N LEU A 20 7.94 -2.37 10.57
CA LEU A 20 9.00 -2.61 9.59
C LEU A 20 10.30 -3.09 10.25
N PRO A 21 10.76 -2.54 11.38
CA PRO A 21 11.92 -3.09 12.09
C PRO A 21 11.76 -4.56 12.47
N SER A 22 10.62 -4.95 13.07
CA SER A 22 10.37 -6.35 13.44
C SER A 22 10.29 -7.25 12.20
N TRP A 23 9.61 -6.81 11.14
CA TRP A 23 9.58 -7.55 9.88
C TRP A 23 10.98 -7.73 9.27
N CYS A 24 11.81 -6.70 9.30
CA CYS A 24 13.19 -6.78 8.83
C CYS A 24 14.04 -7.72 9.70
N ALA A 25 13.75 -7.81 11.00
CA ALA A 25 14.37 -8.80 11.88
C ALA A 25 13.95 -10.23 11.50
N VAL A 26 12.71 -10.47 11.07
CA VAL A 26 12.28 -11.76 10.49
C VAL A 26 13.10 -12.06 9.23
N LEU A 27 13.19 -11.10 8.30
CA LEU A 27 13.91 -11.28 7.03
C LEU A 27 15.41 -11.60 7.21
N GLU A 28 16.03 -11.10 8.27
CA GLU A 28 17.43 -11.42 8.63
C GLU A 28 17.57 -12.66 9.54
N GLY A 29 16.45 -13.31 9.89
CA GLY A 29 16.43 -14.50 10.73
C GLY A 29 16.75 -14.25 12.21
N ASN A 30 16.60 -13.00 12.68
CA ASN A 30 16.86 -12.62 14.08
C ASN A 30 15.66 -12.90 15.00
N ILE A 31 14.45 -12.94 14.47
CA ILE A 31 13.22 -13.33 15.18
C ILE A 31 12.38 -14.27 14.31
N ASP A 32 11.48 -15.04 14.92
CA ASP A 32 10.58 -15.92 14.18
C ASP A 32 9.41 -15.12 13.57
N CYS A 33 8.83 -15.66 12.50
CA CYS A 33 7.61 -15.13 11.92
C CYS A 33 6.41 -15.25 12.87
N ILE A 34 6.40 -16.28 13.73
CA ILE A 34 5.40 -16.44 14.79
C ILE A 34 5.44 -15.25 15.74
N ASP A 35 6.63 -14.86 16.23
CA ASP A 35 6.81 -13.73 17.15
C ASP A 35 6.28 -12.42 16.54
N PHE A 36 6.52 -12.20 15.24
CA PHE A 36 5.97 -11.06 14.50
C PHE A 36 4.43 -11.08 14.48
N CYS A 37 3.83 -12.24 14.23
CA CYS A 37 2.38 -12.38 14.17
C CYS A 37 1.73 -12.16 15.55
N GLU A 38 2.29 -12.75 16.60
CA GLU A 38 1.83 -12.55 17.98
C GLU A 38 1.84 -11.09 18.40
N GLU A 39 2.85 -10.32 17.98
CA GLU A 39 2.95 -8.90 18.33
C GLU A 39 1.96 -8.01 17.53
N PHE A 40 1.80 -8.24 16.23
CA PHE A 40 1.16 -7.26 15.33
C PHE A 40 -0.16 -7.72 14.69
N ILE A 41 -0.49 -9.01 14.75
CA ILE A 41 -1.65 -9.59 14.09
C ILE A 41 -2.51 -10.31 15.16
N PRO A 42 -3.43 -9.59 15.82
CA PRO A 42 -4.29 -10.20 16.83
C PRO A 42 -5.10 -11.34 16.22
N ASN A 43 -5.25 -12.44 16.96
CA ASN A 43 -6.01 -13.62 16.55
C ASN A 43 -5.54 -14.27 15.23
N TYR A 44 -4.26 -14.14 14.85
CA TYR A 44 -3.74 -14.87 13.69
C TYR A 44 -3.97 -16.38 13.91
N ARG A 45 -4.36 -17.09 12.86
CA ARG A 45 -4.49 -18.55 12.90
C ARG A 45 -3.14 -19.15 12.53
N GLU A 46 -2.60 -20.03 13.36
CA GLU A 46 -1.33 -20.73 13.08
C GLU A 46 -1.34 -21.47 11.74
N GLU A 47 -2.52 -21.88 11.26
CA GLU A 47 -2.73 -22.47 9.93
C GLU A 47 -2.26 -21.56 8.78
N PHE A 48 -2.19 -20.24 8.98
CA PHE A 48 -1.64 -19.30 8.01
C PHE A 48 -0.10 -19.31 7.98
N LEU A 49 0.55 -19.84 9.01
CA LEU A 49 2.01 -19.92 9.16
C LEU A 49 2.56 -21.29 8.75
N ASP A 50 1.88 -22.01 7.85
CA ASP A 50 2.31 -23.33 7.37
C ASP A 50 3.76 -23.29 6.85
N PRO A 51 4.73 -23.86 7.59
CA PRO A 51 6.14 -23.85 7.22
C PRO A 51 6.45 -24.74 6.02
N GLU A 52 5.55 -25.66 5.67
CA GLU A 52 5.67 -26.48 4.46
C GLU A 52 5.21 -25.71 3.22
N ARG A 53 4.22 -24.83 3.39
CA ARG A 53 3.73 -23.94 2.32
C ARG A 53 4.67 -22.78 2.03
N TYR A 54 5.31 -22.23 3.06
CA TYR A 54 6.23 -21.10 2.93
C TYR A 54 7.59 -21.46 3.50
N SER A 55 8.63 -21.48 2.65
CA SER A 55 10.00 -21.83 3.04
C SER A 55 10.70 -20.71 3.82
N TRP A 56 10.05 -20.09 4.80
CA TRP A 56 10.57 -18.93 5.55
C TRP A 56 11.85 -19.24 6.35
N LYS A 57 12.14 -20.51 6.62
CA LYS A 57 13.44 -20.94 7.18
C LYS A 57 14.61 -20.87 6.17
N LYS A 58 14.33 -20.57 4.90
CA LYS A 58 15.30 -20.48 3.80
C LYS A 58 15.50 -19.04 3.32
N LEU A 59 15.33 -18.04 4.20
CA LEU A 59 15.55 -16.65 3.85
C LEU A 59 16.99 -16.41 3.35
N PRO A 60 17.18 -15.72 2.20
CA PRO A 60 18.49 -15.39 1.69
C PRO A 60 19.25 -14.52 2.69
N LYS A 61 20.45 -14.93 3.08
CA LYS A 61 21.29 -14.17 4.01
C LYS A 61 21.66 -12.81 3.41
N GLY A 62 21.54 -11.75 4.20
CA GLY A 62 21.88 -10.39 3.77
C GLY A 62 20.92 -9.82 2.74
N TYR A 63 19.67 -10.30 2.69
CA TYR A 63 18.64 -9.79 1.80
C TYR A 63 18.52 -8.26 1.88
N LEU A 64 18.44 -7.69 3.09
CA LEU A 64 18.28 -6.24 3.26
C LEU A 64 19.47 -5.45 2.69
N LYS A 65 20.68 -6.02 2.80
CA LYS A 65 21.88 -5.43 2.20
C LYS A 65 21.82 -5.48 0.66
N ASN A 66 21.30 -6.56 0.08
CA ASN A 66 21.24 -6.74 -1.38
C ASN A 66 20.21 -5.83 -2.07
N ILE A 67 19.23 -5.30 -1.33
CA ILE A 67 18.30 -4.27 -1.80
C ILE A 67 18.71 -2.86 -1.36
N ASP A 68 19.92 -2.70 -0.80
CA ASP A 68 20.45 -1.45 -0.23
C ASP A 68 19.53 -0.79 0.80
N TRP A 69 18.73 -1.59 1.52
CA TRP A 69 17.78 -1.05 2.47
C TRP A 69 18.46 -0.65 3.77
N LYS A 70 18.06 0.51 4.30
CA LYS A 70 18.50 1.02 5.60
C LYS A 70 17.28 1.39 6.43
N MET A 71 17.40 1.22 7.74
CA MET A 71 16.35 1.62 8.67
C MET A 71 15.94 3.08 8.46
N GLY A 72 14.64 3.33 8.31
CA GLY A 72 14.09 4.67 8.08
C GLY A 72 14.24 5.22 6.65
N SER A 73 14.87 4.48 5.73
CA SER A 73 14.97 4.88 4.33
C SER A 73 13.68 4.60 3.55
N ILE A 74 13.42 5.43 2.54
CA ILE A 74 12.42 5.15 1.50
C ILE A 74 13.04 4.17 0.52
N LEU A 75 12.33 3.06 0.25
CA LEU A 75 12.79 2.02 -0.66
C LEU A 75 12.16 2.18 -2.04
N ASN A 76 13.00 2.31 -3.06
CA ASN A 76 12.55 2.33 -4.45
C ASN A 76 12.23 0.92 -4.92
N ALA A 77 11.05 0.70 -5.48
CA ALA A 77 10.61 -0.62 -5.93
C ALA A 77 11.53 -1.20 -7.03
N ASN A 78 12.23 -0.39 -7.82
CA ASN A 78 13.21 -0.88 -8.79
C ASN A 78 14.40 -1.59 -8.14
N GLN A 79 14.81 -1.19 -6.93
CA GLN A 79 15.89 -1.87 -6.21
C GLN A 79 15.47 -3.29 -5.84
N ILE A 80 14.20 -3.47 -5.46
CA ILE A 80 13.61 -4.78 -5.18
C ILE A 80 13.53 -5.61 -6.46
N ARG A 81 12.95 -5.06 -7.53
CA ARG A 81 12.78 -5.77 -8.82
C ARG A 81 14.08 -6.25 -9.45
N ASN A 82 15.16 -5.49 -9.27
CA ASN A 82 16.47 -5.82 -9.82
C ASN A 82 17.32 -6.69 -8.87
N SER A 83 16.78 -7.11 -7.73
CA SER A 83 17.52 -7.90 -6.74
C SER A 83 17.31 -9.39 -6.95
N ASP A 84 18.39 -10.12 -7.25
CA ASP A 84 18.39 -11.58 -7.35
C ASP A 84 17.87 -12.24 -6.08
N SER A 85 18.23 -11.69 -4.91
CA SER A 85 17.76 -12.21 -3.63
C SER A 85 16.26 -12.00 -3.41
N HIS A 86 15.66 -10.97 -4.02
CA HIS A 86 14.20 -10.82 -3.98
C HIS A 86 13.50 -11.78 -4.93
N LEU A 87 14.04 -12.00 -6.13
CA LEU A 87 13.53 -13.02 -7.05
C LEU A 87 13.55 -14.43 -6.43
N GLU A 88 14.51 -14.70 -5.55
CA GLU A 88 14.53 -15.93 -4.75
C GLU A 88 13.38 -15.97 -3.72
N LEU A 89 13.11 -14.86 -3.01
CA LEU A 89 11.95 -14.77 -2.09
C LEU A 89 10.62 -15.00 -2.81
N GLU A 90 10.45 -14.46 -4.01
CA GLU A 90 9.25 -14.66 -4.83
C GLU A 90 9.10 -16.14 -5.22
N LYS A 91 10.17 -16.79 -5.69
CA LYS A 91 10.15 -18.24 -6.03
C LYS A 91 9.80 -19.13 -4.84
N LEU A 92 10.15 -18.71 -3.63
CA LEU A 92 9.86 -19.43 -2.38
C LEU A 92 8.47 -19.09 -1.81
N GLY A 93 7.69 -18.21 -2.47
CA GLY A 93 6.39 -17.74 -1.98
C GLY A 93 6.48 -16.84 -0.74
N ILE A 94 7.69 -16.44 -0.33
CA ILE A 94 7.92 -15.65 0.88
C ILE A 94 7.49 -14.20 0.65
N ALA A 95 7.70 -13.66 -0.56
CA ALA A 95 7.29 -12.28 -0.88
C ALA A 95 5.76 -12.10 -0.80
N ASP A 96 4.99 -13.06 -1.33
CA ASP A 96 3.53 -13.07 -1.22
C ASP A 96 3.10 -13.09 0.25
N PHE A 97 3.70 -14.00 1.03
CA PHE A 97 3.40 -14.15 2.44
C PHE A 97 3.78 -12.92 3.27
N GLY A 98 4.95 -12.34 3.01
CA GLY A 98 5.39 -11.09 3.64
C GLY A 98 4.46 -9.93 3.32
N THR A 99 3.94 -9.88 2.09
CA THR A 99 2.92 -8.90 1.72
C THR A 99 1.67 -9.05 2.56
N TYR A 100 1.16 -10.27 2.69
CA TYR A 100 0.00 -10.58 3.53
C TYR A 100 0.23 -10.12 4.98
N LEU A 101 1.37 -10.50 5.58
CA LEU A 101 1.68 -10.17 6.97
C LEU A 101 1.83 -8.66 7.20
N ILE A 102 2.56 -7.96 6.33
CA ILE A 102 2.72 -6.51 6.45
C ILE A 102 1.39 -5.80 6.27
N GLN A 103 0.57 -6.22 5.30
CA GLN A 103 -0.77 -5.68 5.14
C GLN A 103 -1.52 -5.82 6.46
N TYR A 104 -1.71 -7.04 6.97
CA TYR A 104 -2.43 -7.32 8.21
C TYR A 104 -1.88 -6.56 9.43
N ALA A 105 -0.57 -6.56 9.64
CA ALA A 105 0.06 -5.83 10.73
C ALA A 105 -0.26 -4.32 10.64
N CYS A 106 -0.18 -3.74 9.45
CA CYS A 106 -0.57 -2.36 9.23
C CYS A 106 -2.07 -2.15 9.50
N LYS A 107 -2.93 -3.09 9.05
CA LYS A 107 -4.37 -2.99 9.24
C LYS A 107 -4.75 -2.95 10.71
N SER A 108 -4.17 -3.87 11.48
CA SER A 108 -4.52 -4.10 12.88
C SER A 108 -3.87 -3.09 13.83
N THR A 109 -2.63 -2.65 13.54
CA THR A 109 -1.81 -1.96 14.53
C THR A 109 -1.45 -0.51 14.17
N ALA A 110 -1.35 -0.17 12.88
CA ALA A 110 -0.88 1.14 12.45
C ALA A 110 -1.96 2.03 11.83
N CYS A 111 -3.04 1.48 11.31
CA CYS A 111 -4.15 2.27 10.78
C CYS A 111 -4.79 3.12 11.89
N ALA A 112 -4.97 4.41 11.65
CA ALA A 112 -5.18 5.37 12.73
C ALA A 112 -6.51 6.15 12.67
N ILE A 113 -7.23 6.16 11.54
CA ILE A 113 -8.51 6.86 11.44
C ILE A 113 -9.64 5.88 11.75
N ARG A 114 -10.09 5.88 13.01
CA ARG A 114 -11.34 5.22 13.42
C ARG A 114 -12.51 6.09 13.00
N GLY A 115 -13.48 5.54 12.29
CA GLY A 115 -14.73 6.28 12.04
C GLY A 115 -15.70 6.10 13.20
N ASP A 116 -16.56 7.10 13.39
CA ASP A 116 -17.66 6.96 14.34
C ASP A 116 -18.68 5.95 13.80
N LYS A 117 -19.00 4.93 14.61
CA LYS A 117 -20.04 3.90 14.31
C LYS A 117 -21.43 4.49 14.06
N GLN A 118 -21.65 5.77 14.37
CA GLN A 118 -22.93 6.43 14.14
C GLN A 118 -23.09 6.78 12.65
N LYS A 119 -23.78 5.87 11.97
CA LYS A 119 -24.30 5.94 10.60
C LYS A 119 -25.19 7.16 10.34
N THR A 120 -24.62 8.36 10.28
CA THR A 120 -25.37 9.57 9.89
C THR A 120 -24.62 10.51 8.95
N ASP A 121 -23.37 10.21 8.60
CA ASP A 121 -22.69 10.99 7.56
C ASP A 121 -23.32 10.64 6.19
N VAL A 122 -23.59 11.65 5.36
CA VAL A 122 -24.33 11.47 4.09
C VAL A 122 -23.56 10.55 3.13
N TYR A 123 -22.25 10.42 3.35
CA TYR A 123 -21.32 9.55 2.64
C TYR A 123 -21.38 8.05 3.01
N PHE A 124 -22.11 7.66 4.06
CA PHE A 124 -22.31 6.23 4.41
C PHE A 124 -23.26 5.48 3.44
N ALA A 125 -23.90 6.20 2.52
CA ALA A 125 -24.76 5.61 1.49
C ALA A 125 -24.02 5.24 0.20
N GLU A 126 -22.76 5.66 0.05
CA GLU A 126 -21.97 5.46 -1.18
C GLU A 126 -21.13 4.18 -1.10
N SER A 127 -21.27 3.30 -2.09
CA SER A 127 -20.67 1.95 -2.15
C SER A 127 -19.14 1.91 -2.02
N PHE A 128 -18.47 3.06 -2.09
CA PHE A 128 -17.02 3.19 -2.20
C PHE A 128 -16.35 3.65 -0.89
N TYR A 129 -17.12 4.06 0.13
CA TYR A 129 -16.60 4.41 1.46
C TYR A 129 -16.75 3.23 2.42
N GLY A 130 -15.64 2.55 2.71
CA GLY A 130 -15.63 1.31 3.47
C GLY A 130 -15.04 1.42 4.86
N TYR A 131 -15.48 0.52 5.74
CA TYR A 131 -14.75 0.15 6.95
C TYR A 131 -14.15 -1.23 6.74
N TRP A 132 -12.91 -1.41 7.21
CA TRP A 132 -12.38 -2.75 7.45
C TRP A 132 -12.45 -3.08 8.95
N ASP A 133 -12.76 -4.32 9.31
CA ASP A 133 -12.92 -4.72 10.72
C ASP A 133 -11.56 -5.21 11.27
N GLU A 134 -11.16 -4.98 12.53
CA GLU A 134 -11.86 -5.53 13.72
C GLU A 134 -12.39 -4.50 14.76
N THR A 135 -12.55 -3.20 14.42
CA THR A 135 -13.71 -2.36 14.88
C THR A 135 -13.65 -0.91 14.36
N ASP A 136 -13.62 -0.79 13.02
CA ASP A 136 -14.01 0.36 12.19
C ASP A 136 -12.99 1.48 11.93
N PHE A 137 -12.00 1.19 11.07
CA PHE A 137 -11.15 2.21 10.42
C PHE A 137 -11.61 2.54 9.00
N GLN A 138 -11.42 3.79 8.57
CA GLN A 138 -11.90 4.27 7.28
C GLN A 138 -10.89 4.09 6.15
N VAL A 139 -11.37 3.57 5.01
CA VAL A 139 -10.61 3.44 3.74
C VAL A 139 -11.32 4.17 2.60
N ALA A 140 -10.57 4.63 1.59
CA ALA A 140 -11.15 5.32 0.41
C ALA A 140 -11.06 4.42 -0.81
N GLY A 141 -12.21 4.18 -1.47
CA GLY A 141 -12.32 3.62 -2.81
C GLY A 141 -12.43 2.09 -2.86
N THR A 142 -12.56 1.57 -4.09
CA THR A 142 -12.42 0.14 -4.40
C THR A 142 -11.38 -0.06 -5.50
N LYS A 143 -10.94 -1.31 -5.71
CA LYS A 143 -9.75 -1.73 -6.48
C LYS A 143 -9.66 -1.27 -7.95
N SER A 144 -10.71 -0.65 -8.50
CA SER A 144 -10.85 -0.40 -9.95
C SER A 144 -11.30 1.01 -10.32
N TYR A 145 -11.36 1.96 -9.38
CA TYR A 145 -12.08 3.23 -9.60
C TYR A 145 -11.30 4.52 -9.38
N TYR A 146 -9.96 4.49 -9.30
CA TYR A 146 -9.18 5.74 -9.31
C TYR A 146 -9.05 6.31 -10.73
N GLU A 147 -10.21 6.52 -11.35
CA GLU A 147 -10.37 7.12 -12.67
C GLU A 147 -9.77 8.52 -12.72
N PHE A 148 -9.75 9.24 -11.58
CA PHE A 148 -9.06 10.52 -11.45
C PHE A 148 -7.57 10.46 -11.80
N LEU A 149 -6.91 9.28 -11.74
CA LEU A 149 -5.54 9.14 -12.23
C LEU A 149 -5.45 9.47 -13.72
N LYS A 150 -6.51 9.27 -14.51
CA LYS A 150 -6.58 9.67 -15.92
C LYS A 150 -6.54 11.18 -16.11
N THR A 151 -6.79 11.99 -15.08
CA THR A 151 -6.57 13.44 -15.13
C THR A 151 -5.09 13.77 -15.19
N VAL A 152 -4.25 13.00 -14.48
CA VAL A 152 -2.80 13.20 -14.32
C VAL A 152 -1.98 12.39 -15.34
N PHE A 153 -2.50 11.23 -15.76
CA PHE A 153 -1.80 10.27 -16.60
C PHE A 153 -2.61 9.90 -17.85
N HIS A 154 -1.92 9.61 -18.94
CA HIS A 154 -2.46 8.75 -20.00
C HIS A 154 -2.42 7.30 -19.53
N VAL A 155 -3.53 6.58 -19.70
CA VAL A 155 -3.66 5.19 -19.26
C VAL A 155 -3.86 4.28 -20.46
N GLU A 156 -3.05 3.23 -20.56
CA GLU A 156 -3.05 2.25 -21.63
C GLU A 156 -3.19 0.85 -21.04
N TRP A 157 -4.12 0.05 -21.57
CA TRP A 157 -4.31 -1.33 -21.15
C TRP A 157 -3.32 -2.26 -21.85
N ASN A 158 -2.55 -3.04 -21.09
CA ASN A 158 -1.71 -4.13 -21.59
C ASN A 158 -2.36 -5.49 -21.26
N PRO A 159 -3.01 -6.14 -22.24
CA PRO A 159 -3.72 -7.40 -22.02
C PRO A 159 -2.79 -8.57 -21.70
N ASP A 160 -1.59 -8.61 -22.27
CA ASP A 160 -0.68 -9.75 -22.11
C ASP A 160 -0.14 -9.88 -20.69
N LYS A 161 0.04 -8.73 -20.03
CA LYS A 161 0.54 -8.66 -18.65
C LYS A 161 -0.55 -8.44 -17.61
N HIS A 162 -1.78 -8.23 -18.06
CA HIS A 162 -2.90 -7.85 -17.22
C HIS A 162 -2.63 -6.62 -16.32
N VAL A 163 -2.03 -5.56 -16.89
CA VAL A 163 -1.74 -4.29 -16.19
C VAL A 163 -2.17 -3.06 -16.99
N LEU A 164 -2.53 -1.99 -16.28
CA LEU A 164 -2.70 -0.64 -16.81
C LEU A 164 -1.37 0.13 -16.71
N ILE A 165 -0.88 0.61 -17.84
CA ILE A 165 0.35 1.40 -17.96
C ILE A 165 0.01 2.87 -17.94
N HIS A 166 0.68 3.62 -17.09
CA HIS A 166 0.48 5.06 -16.89
C HIS A 166 1.64 5.85 -17.48
N LYS A 167 1.34 6.93 -18.20
CA LYS A 167 2.33 7.87 -18.73
C LYS A 167 1.95 9.28 -18.31
N ALA A 168 2.87 10.02 -17.72
CA ALA A 168 2.60 11.39 -17.26
C ALA A 168 2.16 12.30 -18.42
N LYS A 169 1.19 13.18 -18.16
CA LYS A 169 0.81 14.24 -19.10
C LYS A 169 1.75 15.44 -18.98
N GLU A 170 1.96 16.15 -20.09
CA GLU A 170 2.94 17.24 -20.18
C GLU A 170 2.61 18.47 -19.31
N ASN A 171 1.32 18.77 -19.10
CA ASN A 171 0.87 19.99 -18.40
C ASN A 171 0.51 19.75 -16.92
N VAL A 172 1.06 18.70 -16.32
CA VAL A 172 0.75 18.31 -14.94
C VAL A 172 1.99 18.56 -14.06
N PRO A 173 1.85 19.14 -12.86
CA PRO A 173 2.97 19.37 -11.95
C PRO A 173 3.76 18.08 -11.69
N LEU A 174 5.09 18.16 -11.80
CA LEU A 174 5.98 17.00 -11.63
C LEU A 174 5.87 16.40 -10.24
N GLU A 175 5.70 17.24 -9.21
CA GLU A 175 5.52 16.84 -7.83
C GLU A 175 4.25 16.01 -7.65
N LEU A 176 3.13 16.42 -8.28
CA LEU A 176 1.89 15.65 -8.26
C LEU A 176 2.06 14.28 -8.93
N ILE A 177 2.72 14.25 -10.11
CA ILE A 177 3.06 13.00 -10.81
C ILE A 177 3.88 12.06 -9.91
N GLN A 178 4.89 12.59 -9.22
CA GLN A 178 5.73 11.81 -8.32
C GLN A 178 4.96 11.29 -7.12
N LEU A 179 4.16 12.12 -6.46
CA LEU A 179 3.36 11.73 -5.29
C LEU A 179 2.35 10.64 -5.64
N LEU A 180 1.57 10.82 -6.71
CA LEU A 180 0.63 9.79 -7.15
C LEU A 180 1.33 8.53 -7.66
N GLY A 181 2.47 8.67 -8.34
CA GLY A 181 3.29 7.52 -8.74
C GLY A 181 3.83 6.73 -7.55
N ASN A 182 4.27 7.40 -6.49
CA ASN A 182 4.75 6.80 -5.25
C ASN A 182 3.65 6.10 -4.46
N LEU A 183 2.42 6.62 -4.53
CA LEU A 183 1.27 6.05 -3.82
C LEU A 183 0.64 4.90 -4.59
N PHE A 184 0.50 5.02 -5.91
CA PHE A 184 -0.32 4.11 -6.69
C PHE A 184 0.46 3.24 -7.68
N LEU A 185 1.56 3.71 -8.24
CA LEU A 185 2.08 3.14 -9.49
C LEU A 185 3.40 2.38 -9.34
N GLY A 186 3.55 1.68 -8.20
CA GLY A 186 4.64 0.72 -7.99
C GLY A 186 6.04 1.34 -7.98
N LEU A 187 6.18 2.62 -7.61
CA LEU A 187 7.49 3.28 -7.50
C LEU A 187 8.17 3.03 -6.14
N ARG A 188 7.40 2.70 -5.11
CA ARG A 188 7.86 2.44 -3.75
C ARG A 188 7.29 1.15 -3.21
N SER A 189 8.02 0.53 -2.31
CA SER A 189 7.57 -0.69 -1.64
C SER A 189 8.29 -0.88 -0.29
N PHE A 190 8.01 -1.98 0.38
CA PHE A 190 8.67 -2.41 1.62
C PHE A 190 9.60 -3.61 1.36
N PRO A 191 10.59 -3.87 2.22
CA PRO A 191 11.39 -5.08 2.12
C PRO A 191 10.54 -6.35 2.23
N GLY A 192 10.85 -7.38 1.44
CA GLY A 192 10.25 -8.71 1.56
C GLY A 192 8.77 -8.81 1.20
N VAL A 193 8.20 -7.80 0.53
CA VAL A 193 6.84 -7.85 -0.02
C VAL A 193 6.89 -7.91 -1.54
N ARG A 194 5.86 -8.48 -2.16
CA ARG A 194 5.71 -8.57 -3.60
C ARG A 194 5.58 -7.20 -4.22
N VAL A 195 6.19 -7.04 -5.39
CA VAL A 195 6.18 -5.81 -6.18
C VAL A 195 5.60 -6.07 -7.56
N ILE A 196 4.90 -5.09 -8.11
CA ILE A 196 4.47 -5.14 -9.50
C ILE A 196 5.70 -5.11 -10.43
N GLU A 197 5.63 -5.80 -11.58
CA GLU A 197 6.78 -6.04 -12.48
C GLU A 197 7.45 -4.77 -13.01
N GLY A 198 6.73 -3.65 -13.10
CA GLY A 198 7.21 -2.42 -13.71
C GLY A 198 6.85 -1.16 -12.95
N ASN A 199 7.58 -0.08 -13.23
CA ASN A 199 7.18 1.27 -12.81
C ASN A 199 5.94 1.70 -13.58
N TRP A 200 5.16 2.59 -13.00
CA TRP A 200 4.02 3.23 -13.67
C TRP A 200 2.93 2.24 -14.08
N GLN A 201 2.79 1.16 -13.31
CA GLN A 201 1.83 0.11 -13.56
C GLN A 201 0.81 0.04 -12.42
N TRP A 202 -0.41 -0.33 -12.80
CA TRP A 202 -1.49 -0.69 -11.89
C TRP A 202 -2.06 -2.05 -12.32
N PRO A 203 -2.26 -3.02 -11.42
CA PRO A 203 -2.85 -4.30 -11.77
C PRO A 203 -4.30 -4.09 -12.21
N SER A 204 -4.76 -4.74 -13.28
CA SER A 204 -6.14 -4.58 -13.73
C SER A 204 -7.14 -5.52 -13.07
N TYR A 205 -6.68 -6.34 -12.14
CA TYR A 205 -7.45 -7.36 -11.44
C TYR A 205 -7.05 -7.40 -9.97
N ASP A 206 -7.87 -8.07 -9.17
CA ASP A 206 -7.63 -8.29 -7.76
C ASP A 206 -6.32 -9.04 -7.52
N ASP A 207 -5.31 -8.32 -7.05
CA ASP A 207 -4.04 -8.87 -6.55
C ASP A 207 -3.84 -8.53 -5.06
N ASN A 208 -2.89 -9.18 -4.41
CA ASN A 208 -2.55 -9.03 -3.00
C ASN A 208 -1.32 -8.13 -2.79
N LEU A 209 -1.20 -7.05 -3.57
CA LEU A 209 -0.04 -6.16 -3.57
C LEU A 209 -0.18 -4.99 -2.60
N ILE A 210 0.96 -4.48 -2.13
CA ILE A 210 1.07 -3.12 -1.62
C ILE A 210 1.60 -2.28 -2.78
N GLN A 211 0.82 -1.32 -3.27
CA GLN A 211 1.21 -0.56 -4.47
C GLN A 211 2.20 0.56 -4.18
N GLY A 212 2.11 1.14 -2.99
CA GLY A 212 2.91 2.31 -2.66
C GLY A 212 2.43 3.00 -1.40
N TYR A 213 3.15 4.06 -1.05
CA TYR A 213 2.88 4.85 0.15
C TYR A 213 3.44 6.27 0.04
N LEU A 214 2.87 7.14 0.86
CA LEU A 214 3.34 8.49 1.14
C LEU A 214 3.68 8.64 2.61
N THR A 215 4.79 9.32 2.89
CA THR A 215 5.15 9.76 4.24
C THR A 215 4.23 10.88 4.73
N PRO A 216 4.13 11.17 6.04
CA PRO A 216 3.31 12.28 6.54
C PRO A 216 3.63 13.64 5.92
N LYS A 217 4.90 13.88 5.58
CA LYS A 217 5.31 15.10 4.88
C LYS A 217 4.74 15.13 3.47
N GLU A 218 4.85 14.04 2.74
CA GLU A 218 4.37 13.94 1.36
C GLU A 218 2.84 14.00 1.26
N VAL A 219 2.12 13.52 2.28
CA VAL A 219 0.67 13.71 2.39
C VAL A 219 0.31 15.20 2.52
N LYS A 220 1.09 15.98 3.28
CA LYS A 220 0.93 17.45 3.34
C LYS A 220 1.26 18.10 2.00
N ASP A 221 2.33 17.67 1.37
CA ASP A 221 2.78 18.18 0.07
C ASP A 221 1.78 17.85 -1.05
N LEU A 222 0.97 16.79 -0.90
CA LEU A 222 -0.07 16.40 -1.87
C LEU A 222 -1.26 17.37 -1.91
N LEU A 223 -1.68 17.92 -0.76
CA LEU A 223 -2.93 18.67 -0.65
C LEU A 223 -3.07 19.85 -1.63
N PRO A 224 -2.07 20.72 -1.82
CA PRO A 224 -2.17 21.86 -2.74
C PRO A 224 -2.41 21.42 -4.20
N PHE A 225 -2.03 20.19 -4.55
CA PHE A 225 -2.18 19.65 -5.90
C PHE A 225 -3.51 18.91 -6.12
N LEU A 226 -4.27 18.60 -5.07
CA LEU A 226 -5.59 17.96 -5.23
C LEU A 226 -6.62 18.95 -5.81
N GLU A 227 -6.46 20.25 -5.56
CA GLU A 227 -7.25 21.30 -6.22
C GLU A 227 -7.02 21.32 -7.73
N PHE A 228 -5.79 21.05 -8.19
CA PHE A 228 -5.49 20.96 -9.63
C PHE A 228 -6.32 19.88 -10.32
N VAL A 229 -6.45 18.70 -9.71
CA VAL A 229 -7.26 17.59 -10.24
C VAL A 229 -8.75 17.94 -10.26
N THR A 230 -9.23 18.60 -9.19
CA THR A 230 -10.63 19.07 -9.11
C THR A 230 -10.99 20.05 -10.23
N ASN A 231 -10.08 20.98 -10.55
CA ASN A 231 -10.33 22.04 -11.53
C ASN A 231 -10.10 21.61 -12.99
N SER A 232 -9.40 20.49 -13.23
CA SER A 232 -8.94 20.10 -14.58
C SER A 232 -9.84 19.08 -15.28
N SER A 233 -10.85 18.54 -14.62
CA SER A 233 -11.74 17.51 -15.19
C SER A 233 -13.17 17.65 -14.70
N GLU A 234 -14.13 17.34 -15.57
CA GLU A 234 -15.45 16.88 -15.13
C GLU A 234 -15.23 15.50 -14.50
N LEU A 235 -14.95 15.49 -13.20
CA LEU A 235 -14.77 14.27 -12.43
C LEU A 235 -16.16 13.63 -12.24
N ASP A 236 -16.52 12.71 -13.12
CA ASP A 236 -17.59 11.74 -12.89
C ASP A 236 -17.09 10.59 -11.99
N ASP A 237 -16.18 10.91 -11.06
CA ASP A 237 -15.49 9.97 -10.17
C ASP A 237 -15.76 10.36 -8.72
N GLU A 238 -16.76 9.72 -8.13
CA GLU A 238 -17.16 9.87 -6.73
C GLU A 238 -16.02 9.49 -5.75
N THR A 239 -15.02 8.72 -6.20
CA THR A 239 -13.90 8.29 -5.33
C THR A 239 -12.88 9.38 -5.07
N PHE A 240 -12.76 10.37 -5.96
CA PHE A 240 -11.76 11.41 -5.83
C PHE A 240 -12.03 12.36 -4.65
N PRO A 241 -13.23 12.95 -4.48
CA PRO A 241 -13.54 13.76 -3.30
C PRO A 241 -13.24 13.04 -1.98
N MET A 242 -13.48 11.73 -1.91
CA MET A 242 -13.19 10.92 -0.73
C MET A 242 -11.69 10.76 -0.47
N PHE A 243 -10.90 10.54 -1.53
CA PHE A 243 -9.46 10.53 -1.44
C PHE A 243 -8.93 11.88 -0.94
N VAL A 244 -9.49 13.00 -1.41
CA VAL A 244 -9.13 14.35 -0.95
C VAL A 244 -9.43 14.54 0.54
N ASP A 245 -10.65 14.22 1.00
CA ASP A 245 -11.00 14.30 2.44
C ASP A 245 -10.05 13.45 3.29
N ARG A 246 -9.71 12.24 2.82
CA ARG A 246 -8.78 11.33 3.51
C ARG A 246 -7.38 11.93 3.62
N ALA A 247 -6.82 12.41 2.52
CA ALA A 247 -5.52 13.05 2.51
C ALA A 247 -5.50 14.26 3.46
N HIS A 248 -6.58 15.05 3.46
CA HIS A 248 -6.73 16.21 4.33
C HIS A 248 -6.75 15.84 5.82
N LYS A 249 -7.58 14.86 6.22
CA LYS A 249 -7.63 14.35 7.60
C LYS A 249 -6.30 13.74 8.04
N ALA A 250 -5.68 12.93 7.18
CA ALA A 250 -4.37 12.34 7.44
C ALA A 250 -3.29 13.42 7.64
N SER A 251 -3.29 14.47 6.81
CA SER A 251 -2.37 15.60 6.91
C SER A 251 -2.48 16.36 8.23
N ILE A 252 -3.71 16.64 8.70
CA ILE A 252 -3.96 17.33 9.98
C ILE A 252 -3.37 16.55 11.15
N ILE A 253 -3.54 15.22 11.15
CA ILE A 253 -3.13 14.34 12.24
C ILE A 253 -1.66 13.91 12.10
N GLY A 254 -1.03 14.15 10.95
CA GLY A 254 0.36 13.78 10.69
C GLY A 254 0.55 12.30 10.33
N LEU A 255 -0.43 11.71 9.63
CA LEU A 255 -0.41 10.32 9.17
C LEU A 255 0.16 10.20 7.75
N GLY A 256 0.75 9.04 7.45
CA GLY A 256 1.08 8.63 6.08
C GLY A 256 -0.13 8.01 5.37
N LEU A 257 0.02 7.69 4.09
CA LEU A 257 -0.98 6.94 3.31
C LEU A 257 -0.33 5.70 2.71
N ILE A 258 -1.03 4.56 2.71
CA ILE A 258 -0.61 3.33 2.02
C ILE A 258 -1.73 2.85 1.11
N THR A 259 -1.38 2.47 -0.11
CA THR A 259 -2.30 1.81 -1.05
C THR A 259 -2.17 0.30 -0.88
N PHE A 260 -3.21 -0.29 -0.30
CA PHE A 260 -3.37 -1.74 -0.26
C PHE A 260 -4.12 -2.22 -1.49
N HIS A 261 -3.87 -3.45 -1.88
CA HIS A 261 -4.68 -4.20 -2.82
C HIS A 261 -5.04 -5.47 -2.06
N ALA A 262 -6.22 -5.50 -1.44
CA ALA A 262 -6.58 -6.59 -0.53
C ALA A 262 -7.62 -7.50 -1.18
N GLY A 263 -7.26 -8.68 -1.67
CA GLY A 263 -8.18 -9.80 -1.83
C GLY A 263 -8.30 -10.57 -0.52
N LEU A 264 -9.46 -10.49 0.12
CA LEU A 264 -9.97 -11.49 1.06
C LEU A 264 -11.45 -11.73 0.76
#